data_AF-A0A7T7R4V9-F1
#
_entry.id   AF-A0A7T7R4V9-F1
#
_cell.length_a   1.000
_cell.length_b   1.000
_cell.length_c   1.000
_cell.angle_alpha   90.00
_cell.angle_beta   90.00
_cell.angle_gamma   90.00
#
_symmetry.space_group_name_H-M   'P 1'
#
loop_
_entity.id
_entity.type
_entity.pdbx_description
1 polymer ?
#
loop_
_entity_poly.entity_id
_entity_poly.type
_entity_poly.pdbx_seq_one_letter_code
_entity_poly.pdbx_strand_id
1 'polypeptide(L)'
;MDRSIRLSLIIGFIVTLLLIIVVYLFKPLPQNLPNTAKPKKKPIPTETTLEKKAVVSAPTQANPVAVSNQAALLQQRDRLYKNFSAMSDALSHGQQPDLRQVSQMLEQQKQLVRTGTVAANEAISYCQFLRQILPEMERQIDQNIIELEQLKRSAIQKVQS
;
A
#
# COMPACT_ATOMS: atom_id res chain seq x y z
N MET A 1 -39.64 -26.29 -26.67
CA MET A 1 -38.48 -25.40 -26.40
C MET A 1 -38.36 -25.21 -24.91
N ASP A 2 -37.42 -25.95 -24.36
CA ASP A 2 -37.44 -26.41 -22.98
C ASP A 2 -36.95 -25.36 -22.00
N ARG A 3 -37.41 -25.44 -20.74
CA ARG A 3 -37.04 -24.45 -19.71
C ARG A 3 -35.54 -24.44 -19.44
N SER A 4 -34.88 -25.59 -19.54
CA SER A 4 -33.42 -25.74 -19.47
C SER A 4 -32.71 -24.96 -20.58
N ILE A 5 -33.14 -25.11 -21.84
CA ILE A 5 -32.58 -24.40 -23.00
C ILE A 5 -32.75 -22.89 -22.83
N ARG A 6 -33.93 -22.43 -22.36
CA ARG A 6 -34.17 -21.01 -22.08
C ARG A 6 -33.27 -20.48 -20.95
N LEU A 7 -33.07 -21.24 -19.87
CA LEU A 7 -32.13 -20.87 -18.80
C LEU A 7 -30.70 -20.73 -19.32
N SER A 8 -30.20 -21.73 -20.06
CA SER A 8 -28.85 -21.73 -20.63
C SER A 8 -28.60 -20.51 -21.52
N LEU A 9 -29.59 -20.13 -22.32
CA LEU A 9 -29.52 -18.96 -23.21
C LEU A 9 -29.46 -17.65 -22.42
N ILE A 10 -30.28 -17.50 -21.36
CA ILE A 10 -30.26 -16.32 -20.47
C ILE A 10 -28.91 -16.21 -19.74
N ILE A 11 -28.40 -17.31 -19.19
CA ILE A 11 -27.11 -17.32 -18.48
C ILE A 11 -25.97 -16.95 -19.42
N GLY A 12 -25.93 -17.54 -20.63
CA GLY A 12 -24.93 -17.21 -21.65
C GLY A 12 -24.98 -15.73 -22.08
N PHE A 13 -26.17 -15.15 -22.21
CA PHE A 13 -26.34 -13.74 -22.54
C PHE A 13 -25.83 -12.82 -21.42
N ILE A 14 -26.12 -13.12 -20.15
CA ILE A 14 -25.63 -12.34 -19.00
C ILE A 14 -24.10 -12.38 -18.91
N VAL A 15 -23.48 -13.56 -19.05
CA VAL A 15 -22.01 -13.70 -19.05
C VAL A 15 -21.37 -12.92 -20.20
N THR A 16 -21.98 -12.95 -21.39
CA THR A 16 -21.49 -12.22 -22.57
C THR A 16 -21.55 -10.70 -22.37
N LEU A 17 -22.65 -10.17 -21.80
CA LEU A 17 -22.75 -8.75 -21.45
C LEU A 17 -21.71 -8.32 -20.41
N LEU A 18 -21.46 -9.16 -19.40
CA LEU A 18 -20.46 -8.87 -18.37
C LEU A 18 -19.05 -8.71 -18.98
N LEU A 19 -18.66 -9.61 -19.89
CA LEU A 19 -17.37 -9.54 -20.59
C LEU A 19 -17.26 -8.29 -21.47
N ILE A 20 -18.33 -7.88 -22.15
CA ILE A 20 -18.36 -6.64 -22.94
C ILE A 20 -18.13 -5.41 -22.05
N ILE A 21 -18.79 -5.35 -20.88
CA ILE A 21 -18.61 -4.23 -19.92
C ILE A 21 -17.16 -4.14 -19.45
N VAL A 22 -16.53 -5.28 -19.11
CA VAL A 22 -15.12 -5.33 -18.73
C VAL A 22 -14.23 -4.77 -19.83
N VAL A 23 -14.40 -5.20 -21.08
CA VAL A 23 -13.62 -4.67 -22.23
C VAL A 23 -13.83 -3.17 -22.43
N TYR A 24 -15.02 -2.64 -22.17
CA TYR A 24 -15.29 -1.20 -22.25
C TYR A 24 -14.64 -0.39 -21.11
N LEU A 25 -14.58 -0.91 -19.88
CA LEU A 25 -13.89 -0.25 -18.76
C LEU A 25 -12.37 -0.17 -18.98
N PHE A 26 -11.79 -1.15 -19.69
CA PHE A 26 -10.36 -1.17 -20.02
C PHE A 26 -10.00 -0.48 -21.35
N LYS A 27 -10.95 0.18 -22.03
CA LYS A 27 -10.59 1.07 -23.16
C LYS A 27 -9.94 2.36 -22.64
N PRO A 28 -8.67 2.64 -22.97
CA PRO A 28 -8.05 3.91 -22.58
C PRO A 28 -8.76 5.07 -23.27
N LEU A 29 -9.00 6.15 -22.51
CA LEU A 29 -9.57 7.38 -23.05
C LEU A 29 -8.65 7.93 -24.15
N PRO A 30 -9.17 8.30 -25.34
CA PRO A 30 -8.32 8.83 -26.41
C PRO A 30 -7.67 10.14 -25.97
N GLN A 31 -6.37 10.08 -25.71
CA GLN A 31 -5.57 11.16 -25.15
C GLN A 31 -5.26 12.22 -26.20
N ASN A 32 -6.26 13.02 -26.55
CA ASN A 32 -6.12 14.13 -27.48
C ASN A 32 -5.72 15.39 -26.70
N LEU A 33 -4.42 15.62 -26.54
CA LEU A 33 -3.86 16.80 -25.89
C LEU A 33 -3.04 17.63 -26.90
N PRO A 34 -3.38 18.90 -27.16
CA PRO A 34 -2.60 19.73 -28.08
C PRO A 34 -1.21 20.04 -27.53
N ASN A 35 -0.17 19.55 -28.19
CA ASN A 35 1.21 19.88 -27.85
C ASN A 35 1.52 21.35 -28.19
N THR A 36 1.67 22.22 -27.19
CA THR A 36 2.40 23.50 -27.34
C THR A 36 3.11 23.92 -26.05
N ALA A 37 4.37 23.52 -25.90
CA ALA A 37 5.34 24.20 -25.02
C ALA A 37 6.78 23.93 -25.53
N LYS A 38 7.40 24.95 -26.16
CA LYS A 38 8.83 24.89 -26.54
C LYS A 38 9.69 25.26 -25.32
N PRO A 39 10.81 24.57 -25.05
CA PRO A 39 11.75 24.98 -24.01
C PRO A 39 12.69 26.09 -24.53
N LYS A 40 12.98 27.12 -23.72
CA LYS A 40 14.10 28.03 -23.98
C LYS A 40 14.81 28.43 -22.67
N LYS A 41 16.12 28.17 -22.64
CA LYS A 41 17.06 28.45 -21.54
C LYS A 41 17.50 29.93 -21.49
N LYS A 42 18.16 30.27 -20.36
CA LYS A 42 19.24 31.28 -20.16
C LYS A 42 18.78 32.70 -19.71
N PRO A 43 19.66 33.54 -19.10
CA PRO A 43 19.81 33.62 -17.64
C PRO A 43 19.77 35.05 -17.02
N ILE A 44 19.89 35.11 -15.69
CA ILE A 44 20.00 36.29 -14.80
C ILE A 44 21.20 37.20 -15.16
N PRO A 45 21.01 38.55 -15.22
CA PRO A 45 21.45 39.51 -14.18
C PRO A 45 20.45 40.68 -13.92
N THR A 46 20.56 41.60 -12.93
CA THR A 46 21.20 41.68 -11.58
C THR A 46 20.73 42.99 -10.87
N GLU A 47 20.62 42.99 -9.52
CA GLU A 47 20.51 44.13 -8.55
C GLU A 47 19.46 45.26 -8.70
N THR A 48 18.78 45.62 -7.59
CA THR A 48 18.89 46.94 -6.89
C THR A 48 17.87 47.11 -5.72
N THR A 49 18.38 47.48 -4.54
CA THR A 49 17.73 48.21 -3.39
C THR A 49 16.52 47.64 -2.62
N LEU A 50 16.85 47.11 -1.42
CA LEU A 50 16.26 47.41 -0.10
C LEU A 50 14.85 48.08 -0.01
N GLU A 51 13.88 47.34 0.54
CA GLU A 51 13.01 47.91 1.60
C GLU A 51 13.02 47.02 2.85
N LYS A 52 13.19 47.66 4.00
CA LYS A 52 13.31 47.05 5.33
C LYS A 52 11.91 46.80 5.91
N LYS A 53 11.47 45.54 5.96
CA LYS A 53 10.44 45.11 6.92
C LYS A 53 10.88 43.87 7.68
N ALA A 54 11.37 44.09 8.89
CA ALA A 54 11.65 43.02 9.83
C ALA A 54 10.32 42.39 10.28
N VAL A 55 10.04 41.18 9.82
CA VAL A 55 9.18 40.24 10.54
C VAL A 55 10.07 39.05 10.89
N VAL A 56 10.41 38.96 12.18
CA VAL A 56 11.03 37.77 12.75
C VAL A 56 9.99 36.66 12.72
N SER A 57 9.99 35.86 11.67
CA SER A 57 9.36 34.54 11.69
C SER A 57 10.42 33.56 12.19
N ALA A 58 10.18 33.01 13.38
CA ALA A 58 11.11 32.12 14.06
C ALA A 58 11.51 30.93 13.16
N PRO A 59 12.72 30.37 13.33
CA PRO A 59 12.94 29.00 12.91
C PRO A 59 11.99 28.14 13.75
N THR A 60 10.90 27.67 13.15
CA THR A 60 10.09 26.60 13.74
C THR A 60 11.03 25.46 14.03
N GLN A 61 11.34 25.26 15.32
CA GLN A 61 12.14 24.14 15.77
C GLN A 61 11.31 22.88 15.54
N ALA A 62 11.42 22.32 14.33
CA ALA A 62 10.95 21.00 14.01
C ALA A 62 11.66 20.06 15.00
N ASN A 63 10.90 19.62 16.00
CA ASN A 63 11.45 18.98 17.19
C ASN A 63 12.28 17.76 16.76
N PRO A 64 13.62 17.78 16.86
CA PRO A 64 14.49 16.85 16.13
C PRO A 64 14.26 15.39 16.55
N VAL A 65 13.76 15.19 17.77
CA VAL A 65 13.31 13.89 18.30
C VAL A 65 12.14 13.30 17.50
N ALA A 66 11.16 14.11 17.10
CA ALA A 66 9.99 13.63 16.36
C ALA A 66 10.36 13.18 14.93
N VAL A 67 11.24 13.94 14.26
CA VAL A 67 11.76 13.59 12.93
C VAL A 67 12.62 12.32 12.99
N SER A 68 13.46 12.19 14.03
CA SER A 68 14.27 10.99 14.26
C SER A 68 13.41 9.73 14.47
N ASN A 69 12.35 9.83 15.28
CA ASN A 69 11.42 8.72 15.52
C ASN A 69 10.69 8.28 14.24
N GLN A 70 10.28 9.22 13.38
CA GLN A 70 9.65 8.90 12.11
C GLN A 70 10.61 8.23 11.13
N ALA A 71 11.87 8.68 11.07
CA ALA A 71 12.91 8.03 10.27
C ALA A 71 13.21 6.59 10.74
N ALA A 72 13.24 6.35 12.05
CA ALA A 72 13.44 5.02 12.62
C ALA A 72 12.30 4.04 12.25
N LEU A 73 11.04 4.50 12.27
CA LEU A 73 9.88 3.70 11.84
C LEU A 73 9.94 3.36 10.35
N LEU A 74 10.31 4.32 9.49
CA LEU A 74 10.51 4.07 8.06
C LEU A 74 11.62 3.04 7.81
N GLN A 75 12.76 3.16 8.50
CA GLN A 75 13.84 2.16 8.42
C GLN A 75 13.41 0.77 8.93
N GLN A 76 12.51 0.70 9.92
CA GLN A 76 11.94 -0.56 10.40
C GLN A 76 10.97 -1.18 9.37
N ARG A 77 10.19 -0.36 8.65
CA ARG A 77 9.37 -0.79 7.51
C ARG A 77 10.23 -1.33 6.36
N ASP A 78 11.27 -0.61 5.98
CA ASP A 78 12.12 -0.99 4.84
C ASP A 78 12.87 -2.31 5.11
N ARG A 79 13.31 -2.52 6.36
CA ARG A 79 13.83 -3.82 6.82
C ARG A 79 12.78 -4.92 6.75
N LEU A 80 11.55 -4.65 7.17
CA LEU A 80 10.45 -5.63 7.11
C LEU A 80 10.21 -6.08 5.66
N TYR A 81 10.09 -5.16 4.71
CA TYR A 81 9.91 -5.48 3.29
C TYR A 81 11.08 -6.25 2.69
N LYS A 82 12.32 -5.88 3.03
CA LYS A 82 13.51 -6.63 2.60
C LYS A 82 13.46 -8.09 3.10
N ASN A 83 13.05 -8.29 4.36
CA ASN A 83 12.92 -9.62 4.93
C ASN A 83 11.78 -10.42 4.29
N PHE A 84 10.62 -9.78 4.00
CA PHE A 84 9.54 -10.42 3.25
C PHE A 84 9.95 -10.83 1.84
N SER A 85 10.71 -10.01 1.12
CA SER A 85 11.24 -10.34 -0.20
C SER A 85 12.14 -11.57 -0.12
N ALA A 86 13.15 -11.56 0.76
CA ALA A 86 14.07 -12.67 0.92
C ALA A 86 13.37 -13.99 1.31
N MET A 87 12.34 -13.91 2.17
CA MET A 87 11.54 -15.08 2.55
C MET A 87 10.64 -15.57 1.41
N SER A 88 10.03 -14.65 0.66
CA SER A 88 9.23 -15.00 -0.53
C SER A 88 10.09 -15.65 -1.61
N ASP A 89 11.31 -15.17 -1.82
CA ASP A 89 12.26 -15.78 -2.75
C ASP A 89 12.65 -17.20 -2.29
N ALA A 90 12.99 -17.38 -1.00
CA ALA A 90 13.32 -18.68 -0.43
C ALA A 90 12.16 -19.69 -0.58
N LEU A 91 10.95 -19.29 -0.21
CA LEU A 91 9.72 -20.08 -0.38
C LEU A 91 9.46 -20.44 -1.85
N SER A 92 9.71 -19.51 -2.79
CA SER A 92 9.57 -19.77 -4.23
C SER A 92 10.57 -20.80 -4.77
N HIS A 93 11.68 -21.04 -4.05
CA HIS A 93 12.65 -22.09 -4.35
C HIS A 93 12.42 -23.36 -3.50
N GLY A 94 11.27 -23.49 -2.83
CA GLY A 94 10.92 -24.64 -2.01
C GLY A 94 11.64 -24.73 -0.65
N GLN A 95 12.26 -23.64 -0.19
CA GLN A 95 12.96 -23.60 1.09
C GLN A 95 11.98 -23.25 2.21
N GLN A 96 11.94 -24.05 3.28
CA GLN A 96 11.12 -23.74 4.45
C GLN A 96 11.74 -22.57 5.25
N PRO A 97 10.96 -21.54 5.63
CA PRO A 97 11.43 -20.42 6.42
C PRO A 97 11.54 -20.79 7.91
N ASP A 98 12.41 -20.09 8.66
CA ASP A 98 12.42 -20.19 10.12
C ASP A 98 11.12 -19.59 10.70
N LEU A 99 10.26 -20.45 11.24
CA LEU A 99 8.96 -20.07 11.83
C LEU A 99 9.11 -19.03 12.97
N ARG A 100 10.26 -18.99 13.66
CA ARG A 100 10.56 -17.95 14.66
C ARG A 100 10.79 -16.60 14.00
N GLN A 101 11.51 -16.57 12.88
CA GLN A 101 11.73 -15.37 12.09
C GLN A 101 10.41 -14.86 11.50
N VAL A 102 9.57 -15.74 10.96
CA VAL A 102 8.22 -15.38 10.48
C VAL A 102 7.39 -14.76 11.60
N SER A 103 7.38 -15.37 12.79
CA SER A 103 6.68 -14.86 13.97
C SER A 103 7.12 -13.44 14.35
N GLN A 104 8.43 -13.18 14.37
CA GLN A 104 8.99 -11.85 14.66
C GLN A 104 8.60 -10.82 13.59
N MET A 105 8.58 -11.22 12.32
CA MET A 105 8.21 -10.34 11.20
C MET A 105 6.72 -9.98 11.21
N LEU A 106 5.84 -10.93 11.57
CA LEU A 106 4.41 -10.65 11.79
C LEU A 106 4.21 -9.63 12.93
N GLU A 107 4.90 -9.78 14.06
CA GLU A 107 4.78 -8.85 15.18
C GLU A 107 5.33 -7.45 14.85
N GLN A 108 6.46 -7.39 14.13
CA GLN A 108 7.02 -6.15 13.60
C GLN A 108 6.04 -5.45 12.63
N GLN A 109 5.38 -6.20 11.75
CA GLN A 109 4.37 -5.68 10.84
C GLN A 109 3.18 -5.08 11.62
N LYS A 110 2.65 -5.80 12.60
CA LYS A 110 1.56 -5.33 13.45
C LYS A 110 1.90 -4.06 14.21
N GLN A 111 3.13 -3.93 14.71
CA GLN A 111 3.58 -2.70 15.37
C GLN A 111 3.67 -1.51 14.39
N LEU A 112 4.14 -1.74 13.16
CA LEU A 112 4.17 -0.70 12.11
C LEU A 112 2.78 -0.32 11.59
N VAL A 113 1.80 -1.22 11.66
CA VAL A 113 0.39 -0.91 11.40
C VAL A 113 -0.20 -0.02 12.49
N ARG A 114 0.12 -0.28 13.78
CA ARG A 114 -0.29 0.59 14.90
C ARG A 114 0.23 2.03 14.77
N THR A 115 1.42 2.22 14.20
CA THR A 115 1.99 3.56 13.93
C THR A 115 1.58 4.15 12.58
N GLY A 116 0.72 3.48 11.80
CA GLY A 116 0.32 3.90 10.46
C GLY A 116 1.47 3.91 9.43
N THR A 117 2.59 3.26 9.73
CA THR A 117 3.78 3.18 8.86
C THR A 117 3.67 2.07 7.82
N VAL A 118 2.85 1.04 8.10
CA VAL A 118 2.39 0.01 7.17
C VAL A 118 0.87 0.06 7.09
N ALA A 119 0.28 -0.16 5.92
CA ALA A 119 -1.18 -0.18 5.78
C ALA A 119 -1.77 -1.48 6.34
N ALA A 120 -2.85 -1.40 7.13
CA ALA A 120 -3.48 -2.59 7.71
C ALA A 120 -3.95 -3.61 6.65
N ASN A 121 -4.47 -3.13 5.51
CA ASN A 121 -4.89 -4.02 4.41
C ASN A 121 -3.69 -4.75 3.76
N GLU A 122 -2.57 -4.07 3.59
CA GLU A 122 -1.33 -4.65 3.05
C GLU A 122 -0.80 -5.76 3.97
N ALA A 123 -0.80 -5.50 5.28
CA ALA A 123 -0.45 -6.48 6.30
C ALA A 123 -1.37 -7.72 6.27
N ILE A 124 -2.70 -7.51 6.19
CA ILE A 124 -3.68 -8.59 6.08
C ILE A 124 -3.45 -9.41 4.80
N SER A 125 -3.23 -8.78 3.65
CA SER A 125 -2.95 -9.49 2.39
C SER A 125 -1.67 -10.32 2.47
N TYR A 126 -0.64 -9.83 3.16
CA TYR A 126 0.57 -10.60 3.38
C TYR A 126 0.35 -11.83 4.27
N CYS A 127 -0.40 -11.68 5.37
CA CYS A 127 -0.81 -12.80 6.20
C CYS A 127 -1.66 -13.83 5.42
N GLN A 128 -2.57 -13.38 4.56
CA GLN A 128 -3.37 -14.27 3.70
C GLN A 128 -2.50 -15.09 2.74
N PHE A 129 -1.45 -14.49 2.16
CA PHE A 129 -0.44 -15.18 1.35
C PHE A 129 0.34 -16.21 2.19
N LEU A 130 0.86 -15.82 3.37
CA LEU A 130 1.56 -16.75 4.26
C LEU A 130 0.69 -17.96 4.65
N ARG A 131 -0.61 -17.75 4.91
CA ARG A 131 -1.53 -18.84 5.27
C ARG A 131 -1.67 -19.89 4.18
N GLN A 132 -1.53 -19.51 2.91
CA GLN A 132 -1.63 -20.43 1.77
C GLN A 132 -0.38 -21.28 1.55
N ILE A 133 0.79 -20.79 1.99
CA ILE A 133 2.11 -21.38 1.67
C ILE A 133 2.87 -21.90 2.88
N LEU A 134 2.40 -21.62 4.10
CA LEU A 134 3.02 -22.00 5.37
C LEU A 134 1.96 -22.52 6.37
N PRO A 135 1.31 -23.66 6.07
CA PRO A 135 0.22 -24.21 6.88
C PRO A 135 0.62 -24.54 8.33
N GLU A 136 1.91 -24.78 8.59
CA GLU A 136 2.47 -25.03 9.92
C GLU A 136 2.20 -23.87 10.90
N MET A 137 2.00 -22.65 10.38
CA MET A 137 1.72 -21.44 11.15
C MET A 137 0.27 -20.94 11.03
N GLU A 138 -0.63 -21.67 10.36
CA GLU A 138 -2.00 -21.24 10.04
C GLU A 138 -2.72 -20.56 11.22
N ARG A 139 -2.78 -21.23 12.39
CA ARG A 139 -3.44 -20.68 13.59
C ARG A 139 -2.85 -19.35 14.09
N GLN A 140 -1.54 -19.16 13.99
CA GLN A 140 -0.87 -17.93 14.41
C GLN A 140 -1.06 -16.81 13.38
N ILE A 141 -1.11 -17.17 12.09
CA ILE A 141 -1.38 -16.25 10.99
C ILE A 141 -2.83 -15.75 11.06
N ASP A 142 -3.81 -16.63 11.30
CA ASP A 142 -5.22 -16.26 11.49
C ASP A 142 -5.42 -15.33 12.69
N GLN A 143 -4.75 -15.59 13.81
CA GLN A 143 -4.75 -14.68 14.97
C GLN A 143 -4.23 -13.28 14.59
N ASN A 144 -3.13 -13.20 13.83
CA ASN A 144 -2.61 -11.92 13.35
C ASN A 144 -3.57 -11.22 12.37
N ILE A 145 -4.27 -11.95 11.49
CA ILE A 145 -5.31 -11.37 10.62
C ILE A 145 -6.43 -10.73 11.45
N ILE A 146 -6.92 -11.42 12.48
CA ILE A 146 -7.97 -10.91 13.37
C ILE A 146 -7.50 -9.63 14.10
N GLU A 147 -6.29 -9.61 14.64
CA GLU A 147 -5.73 -8.43 15.31
C GLU A 147 -5.53 -7.25 14.35
N LEU A 148 -5.03 -7.50 13.13
CA LEU A 148 -4.86 -6.47 12.09
C LEU A 148 -6.21 -5.91 11.62
N GLU A 149 -7.26 -6.74 11.54
CA GLU A 149 -8.61 -6.27 11.27
C GLU A 149 -9.18 -5.39 12.39
N GLN A 150 -8.94 -5.73 13.66
CA GLN A 150 -9.33 -4.88 14.78
C GLN A 150 -8.62 -3.53 14.72
N LEU A 151 -7.29 -3.53 14.52
CA LEU A 151 -6.50 -2.31 14.33
C LEU A 151 -7.01 -1.45 13.17
N LYS A 152 -7.38 -2.05 12.04
CA LYS A 152 -8.01 -1.36 10.90
C LYS A 152 -9.31 -0.66 11.31
N ARG A 153 -10.20 -1.36 12.02
CA ARG A 153 -11.50 -0.80 12.47
C ARG A 153 -11.28 0.36 13.45
N SER A 154 -10.39 0.20 14.42
CA SER A 154 -10.04 1.26 15.38
C SER A 154 -9.41 2.49 14.71
N ALA A 155 -8.57 2.29 13.70
CA ALA A 155 -7.98 3.39 12.94
C ALA A 155 -9.05 4.18 12.15
N ILE A 156 -10.00 3.50 11.51
CA ILE A 156 -11.12 4.15 10.80
C ILE A 156 -11.99 4.95 11.79
N GLN A 157 -12.33 4.38 12.94
CA GLN A 157 -13.14 5.06 13.95
C GLN A 157 -12.45 6.32 14.49
N LYS A 158 -11.12 6.29 14.67
CA LYS A 158 -10.32 7.45 15.09
C LYS A 158 -10.27 8.59 14.05
N VAL A 159 -10.49 8.29 12.77
CA VAL A 159 -10.54 9.29 11.68
C VAL A 159 -11.94 9.91 11.53
N GLN A 160 -12.96 9.30 12.14
CA GLN A 160 -14.37 9.75 12.08
C GLN A 160 -14.84 10.48 13.35
N SER A 161 -13.95 10.68 14.33
CA SER A 161 -14.21 11.37 15.60
C SER A 161 -13.40 12.66 15.74
#